data_AF-A0AA90PX66-F1
#
_entry.id   AF-A0AA90PX66-F1
#
_cell.length_a   1.000
_cell.length_b   1.000
_cell.length_c   1.000
_cell.angle_alpha   90.00
_cell.angle_beta   90.00
_cell.angle_gamma   90.00
#
_symmetry.space_group_name_H-M   'P 1'
#
loop_
_entity.id
_entity.type
_entity.pdbx_description
1 polymer ?
#
loop_
_entity_poly.entity_id
_entity_poly.type
_entity_poly.pdbx_seq_one_letter_code
_entity_poly.pdbx_strand_id
1 'polypeptide(L)'
;MTTFAKYDVEGRVLFHGDVPESMLALQGERIFVGDIDGRTHYVRDGHKHARPESPALLTGRDLTRLPMPCEVVINDKTYPCGEGRATLNFNLPGLYRVRIVAFPFLDALFEIQA
;
A
#
# COMPACT_ATOMS: atom_id res chain seq x y z
N MET A 1 -26.22 12.29 8.31
CA MET A 1 -25.40 11.11 7.96
C MET A 1 -23.96 11.54 8.09
N THR A 2 -23.14 10.75 8.76
CA THR A 2 -21.72 11.01 8.99
C THR A 2 -20.92 9.90 8.34
N THR A 3 -20.02 10.27 7.45
CA THR A 3 -19.09 9.36 6.79
C THR A 3 -17.99 8.96 7.75
N PHE A 4 -17.61 7.69 7.74
CA PHE A 4 -16.51 7.18 8.53
C PHE A 4 -15.77 6.07 7.77
N ALA A 5 -14.54 5.80 8.21
CA ALA A 5 -13.74 4.69 7.74
C ALA A 5 -13.23 3.84 8.91
N LYS A 6 -13.13 2.53 8.74
CA LYS A 6 -12.45 1.62 9.68
C LYS A 6 -11.04 1.34 9.19
N TYR A 7 -10.10 1.23 10.12
CA TYR A 7 -8.71 0.93 9.83
C TYR A 7 -8.12 -0.14 10.76
N ASP A 8 -7.04 -0.78 10.33
CA ASP A 8 -6.36 -1.82 11.09
C ASP A 8 -5.35 -1.27 12.12
N VAL A 9 -4.58 -2.14 12.75
CA VAL A 9 -3.55 -1.75 13.74
C VAL A 9 -2.39 -0.95 13.13
N GLU A 10 -2.13 -1.08 11.83
CA GLU A 10 -1.07 -0.36 11.13
C GLU A 10 -1.56 0.98 10.56
N GLY A 11 -2.89 1.20 10.53
CA GLY A 11 -3.51 2.40 9.99
C GLY A 11 -4.08 2.23 8.58
N ARG A 12 -4.07 1.01 8.02
CA ARG A 12 -4.62 0.73 6.69
C ARG A 12 -6.13 0.86 6.74
N VAL A 13 -6.70 1.67 5.85
CA VAL A 13 -8.16 1.76 5.71
C VAL A 13 -8.70 0.47 5.11
N LEU A 14 -9.65 -0.16 5.79
CA LEU A 14 -10.24 -1.44 5.40
C LEU A 14 -11.68 -1.29 4.88
N PHE A 15 -12.39 -0.26 5.31
CA PHE A 15 -13.83 -0.11 5.07
C PHE A 15 -14.28 1.35 5.17
N HIS A 16 -15.32 1.69 4.42
CA HIS A 16 -16.01 2.99 4.43
C HIS A 16 -17.50 2.79 4.62
N GLY A 17 -18.15 3.73 5.32
CA GLY A 17 -19.60 3.74 5.42
C GLY A 17 -20.15 5.06 5.93
N ASP A 18 -21.48 5.15 5.94
CA ASP A 18 -22.24 6.29 6.42
C ASP A 18 -23.23 5.83 7.48
N VAL A 19 -23.27 6.54 8.61
CA VAL A 19 -24.20 6.25 9.71
C VAL A 19 -24.74 7.55 10.33
N PRO A 20 -25.88 7.52 11.04
CA PRO A 20 -26.23 8.61 11.95
C PRO A 20 -25.12 8.84 12.99
N GLU A 21 -24.90 10.08 13.39
CA GLU A 21 -23.87 10.44 14.37
C GLU A 21 -24.04 9.69 15.70
N SER A 22 -25.29 9.48 16.13
CA SER A 22 -25.64 8.70 17.33
C SER A 22 -25.21 7.23 17.29
N MET A 23 -24.90 6.69 16.10
CA MET A 23 -24.47 5.30 15.91
C MET A 23 -22.96 5.14 15.71
N LEU A 24 -22.18 6.23 15.69
CA LEU A 24 -20.73 6.17 15.49
C LEU A 24 -20.02 5.35 16.58
N ALA A 25 -20.42 5.55 17.84
CA ALA A 25 -19.83 4.82 18.98
C ALA A 25 -19.99 3.29 18.87
N LEU A 26 -21.01 2.81 18.17
CA LEU A 26 -21.25 1.39 17.95
C LEU A 26 -20.29 0.76 16.91
N GLN A 27 -19.50 1.57 16.20
CA GLN A 27 -18.61 1.09 15.13
C GLN A 27 -17.24 0.60 15.64
N GLY A 28 -16.90 0.88 16.91
CA GLY A 28 -15.66 0.46 17.57
C GLY A 28 -14.60 1.56 17.68
N GLU A 29 -13.39 1.20 18.14
CA GLU A 29 -12.34 2.17 18.51
C GLU A 29 -11.44 2.62 17.35
N ARG A 30 -11.32 1.84 16.27
CA ARG A 30 -10.48 2.16 15.10
C ARG A 30 -11.31 2.75 13.97
N ILE A 31 -11.89 3.91 14.25
CA ILE A 31 -12.69 4.67 13.30
C ILE A 31 -12.07 6.04 13.03
N PHE A 32 -12.04 6.42 11.76
CA PHE A 32 -11.74 7.78 11.34
C PHE A 32 -13.05 8.43 10.88
N VAL A 33 -13.39 9.58 11.45
CA VAL A 33 -14.61 10.31 11.08
C VAL A 33 -14.27 11.29 9.96
N GLY A 34 -14.96 11.18 8.83
CA GLY A 34 -14.72 11.95 7.62
C GLY A 34 -14.19 11.11 6.46
N ASP A 35 -13.89 11.81 5.36
CA ASP A 35 -13.45 11.19 4.11
C ASP A 35 -11.93 10.91 4.08
N ILE A 36 -11.59 9.69 3.69
CA ILE A 36 -10.22 9.19 3.56
C ILE A 36 -10.15 8.14 2.47
N ASP A 37 -9.26 8.31 1.50
CA ASP A 37 -8.97 7.27 0.51
C ASP A 37 -7.80 6.40 1.00
N GLY A 38 -8.05 5.12 1.28
CA GLY A 38 -7.03 4.15 1.73
C GLY A 38 -5.93 3.86 0.70
N ARG A 39 -6.14 4.22 -0.56
CA ARG A 39 -5.12 4.07 -1.61
C ARG A 39 -4.05 5.15 -1.51
N THR A 40 -4.41 6.33 -1.01
CA THR A 40 -3.54 7.51 -0.96
C THR A 40 -3.22 7.97 0.45
N HIS A 41 -3.96 7.49 1.46
CA HIS A 41 -3.83 7.90 2.84
C HIS A 41 -3.90 6.72 3.82
N TYR A 42 -3.46 6.97 5.05
CA TYR A 42 -3.59 6.06 6.17
C TYR A 42 -3.89 6.83 7.46
N VAL A 43 -4.30 6.13 8.52
CA VAL A 43 -4.61 6.73 9.81
C VAL A 43 -3.51 6.43 10.81
N ARG A 44 -2.99 7.45 11.49
CA ARG A 44 -2.06 7.30 12.62
C ARG A 44 -2.37 8.34 13.67
N ASP A 45 -2.42 7.91 14.93
CA ASP A 45 -2.76 8.74 16.09
C ASP A 45 -4.06 9.52 15.92
N GLY A 46 -5.07 8.90 15.29
CA GLY A 46 -6.38 9.49 15.01
C GLY A 46 -6.41 10.49 13.84
N HIS A 47 -5.28 10.73 13.17
CA HIS A 47 -5.16 11.69 12.08
C HIS A 47 -4.95 11.01 10.73
N LYS A 48 -5.46 11.64 9.67
CA LYS A 48 -5.22 11.25 8.28
C LYS A 48 -3.83 11.72 7.83
N HIS A 49 -3.03 10.80 7.30
CA HIS A 49 -1.71 11.06 6.73
C HIS A 49 -1.67 10.60 5.28
N ALA A 50 -0.98 11.36 4.41
CA ALA A 50 -0.72 10.91 3.04
C ALA A 50 0.29 9.75 3.06
N ARG A 51 0.06 8.76 2.21
CA ARG A 51 1.02 7.67 1.97
C ARG A 51 2.24 8.25 1.25
N PRO A 52 3.46 8.07 1.77
CA PRO A 52 4.67 8.59 1.13
C PRO A 52 4.97 7.86 -0.18
N GLU A 53 5.66 8.55 -1.10
CA GLU A 53 6.19 7.93 -2.32
C GLU A 53 7.13 6.78 -2.00
N SER A 54 7.06 5.71 -2.78
CA SER A 54 7.94 4.56 -2.58
C SER A 54 9.40 4.94 -2.89
N PRO A 55 10.36 4.61 -2.02
CA PRO A 55 11.78 4.85 -2.27
C PRO A 55 12.39 3.88 -3.28
N ALA A 56 11.64 2.87 -3.75
CA ALA A 56 12.11 1.81 -4.62
C ALA A 56 12.69 2.35 -5.94
N LEU A 57 13.79 1.75 -6.39
CA LEU A 57 14.46 2.09 -7.64
C LEU A 57 14.72 0.82 -8.44
N LEU A 58 14.44 0.87 -9.75
CA LEU A 58 14.81 -0.17 -10.70
C LEU A 58 15.95 0.33 -11.60
N THR A 59 17.09 -0.35 -11.56
CA THR A 59 18.24 -0.08 -12.42
C THR A 59 18.61 -1.35 -13.17
N GLY A 60 18.37 -1.38 -14.48
CA GLY A 60 18.51 -2.61 -15.25
C GLY A 60 17.57 -3.68 -14.72
N ARG A 61 18.11 -4.74 -14.09
CA ARG A 61 17.34 -5.82 -13.45
C ARG A 61 17.39 -5.79 -11.92
N ASP A 62 18.06 -4.80 -11.34
CA ASP A 62 18.24 -4.70 -9.90
C ASP A 62 17.22 -3.73 -9.29
N LEU A 63 16.43 -4.25 -8.36
CA LEU A 63 15.58 -3.47 -7.48
C LEU A 63 16.36 -3.12 -6.21
N THR A 64 16.41 -1.83 -5.90
CA THR A 64 17.12 -1.29 -4.74
C THR A 64 16.24 -0.33 -3.97
N ARG A 65 16.62 -0.02 -2.72
CA ARG A 65 15.88 0.85 -1.80
C ARG A 65 14.43 0.39 -1.57
N LEU A 66 14.22 -0.93 -1.60
CA LEU A 66 12.91 -1.50 -1.31
C LEU A 66 12.54 -1.23 0.16
N PRO A 67 11.30 -0.79 0.44
CA PRO A 67 10.78 -0.80 1.80
C PRO A 67 10.80 -2.21 2.40
N MET A 68 10.99 -2.32 3.71
CA MET A 68 11.05 -3.60 4.40
C MET A 68 9.98 -3.66 5.50
N PRO A 69 9.13 -4.71 5.54
CA PRO A 69 8.93 -5.71 4.49
C PRO A 69 8.19 -5.13 3.27
N CYS A 70 8.38 -5.71 2.09
CA CYS A 70 7.55 -5.43 0.92
C CYS A 70 7.20 -6.69 0.12
N GLU A 71 6.28 -6.52 -0.82
CA GLU A 71 5.93 -7.53 -1.81
C GLU A 71 6.29 -7.01 -3.20
N VAL A 72 6.95 -7.85 -3.98
CA VAL A 72 7.23 -7.62 -5.40
C VAL A 72 6.20 -8.41 -6.20
N VAL A 73 5.35 -7.73 -6.96
CA VAL A 73 4.35 -8.35 -7.82
C VAL A 73 4.80 -8.25 -9.26
N ILE A 74 4.95 -9.38 -9.94
CA ILE A 74 5.38 -9.47 -11.34
C ILE A 74 4.29 -10.20 -12.12
N ASN A 75 3.64 -9.51 -13.08
CA ASN A 75 2.53 -10.06 -13.88
C ASN A 75 1.54 -10.86 -13.02
N ASP A 76 1.05 -10.23 -11.94
CA ASP A 76 0.09 -10.79 -10.97
C ASP A 76 0.61 -11.87 -10.02
N LYS A 77 1.88 -12.28 -10.13
CA LYS A 77 2.50 -13.18 -9.16
C LYS A 77 3.25 -12.41 -8.07
N THR A 78 2.86 -12.63 -6.81
CA THR A 78 3.45 -11.99 -5.63
C THR A 78 4.65 -12.76 -5.10
N TYR A 79 5.72 -12.02 -4.79
CA TYR A 79 6.94 -12.52 -4.16
C TYR A 79 7.22 -11.68 -2.91
N PRO A 80 7.25 -12.29 -1.71
CA PRO A 80 7.63 -11.57 -0.50
C PRO A 80 9.12 -11.20 -0.55
N CYS A 81 9.43 -9.96 -0.17
CA CYS A 81 10.80 -9.46 -0.08
C CYS A 81 11.03 -8.85 1.31
N GLY A 82 11.84 -9.54 2.11
CA GLY A 82 12.24 -9.08 3.44
C GLY A 82 13.51 -8.23 3.45
N GLU A 83 14.10 -7.98 2.28
CA GLU A 83 15.37 -7.27 2.13
C GLU A 83 15.16 -5.95 1.38
N GLY A 84 16.06 -4.99 1.56
CA GLY A 84 16.01 -3.69 0.85
C GLY A 84 16.41 -3.77 -0.63
N ARG A 85 16.60 -4.97 -1.18
CA ARG A 85 17.06 -5.22 -2.55
C ARG A 85 16.57 -6.56 -3.09
N ALA A 86 16.42 -6.66 -4.40
CA ALA A 86 16.14 -7.91 -5.12
C ALA A 86 16.67 -7.82 -6.56
N THR A 87 17.08 -8.94 -7.14
CA THR A 87 17.45 -9.01 -8.57
C THR A 87 16.37 -9.78 -9.33
N LEU A 88 15.86 -9.17 -10.41
CA LEU A 88 14.83 -9.75 -11.25
C LEU A 88 15.45 -10.73 -12.25
N ASN A 89 14.89 -11.94 -12.32
CA ASN A 89 15.28 -12.94 -13.31
C ASN A 89 14.05 -13.43 -14.08
N PHE A 90 14.14 -13.41 -15.41
CA PHE A 90 13.05 -13.76 -16.31
C PHE A 90 13.53 -14.86 -17.27
N ASN A 91 12.72 -15.91 -17.40
CA ASN A 91 13.08 -17.08 -18.22
C ASN A 91 12.68 -16.93 -19.70
N LEU A 92 11.79 -15.98 -20.00
CA LEU A 92 11.26 -15.75 -21.33
C LEU A 92 11.42 -14.27 -21.68
N PRO A 93 11.62 -13.94 -22.98
CA PRO A 93 11.64 -12.55 -23.41
C PRO A 93 10.23 -11.96 -23.35
N GLY A 94 10.15 -10.67 -23.02
CA GLY A 94 8.87 -9.96 -22.97
C GLY A 94 8.87 -8.70 -22.11
N LEU A 95 7.72 -8.01 -22.11
CA LEU A 95 7.47 -6.87 -21.24
C LEU A 95 6.87 -7.36 -19.92
N TYR A 96 7.50 -7.03 -18.81
CA TYR A 96 7.06 -7.38 -17.47
C TYR A 96 6.66 -6.14 -16.68
N ARG A 97 5.49 -6.19 -16.06
CA ARG A 97 5.03 -5.17 -15.11
C ARG A 97 5.41 -5.59 -13.71
N VAL A 98 6.20 -4.76 -13.05
CA VAL A 98 6.70 -4.99 -11.71
C VAL A 98 6.09 -3.93 -10.79
N ARG A 99 5.37 -4.37 -9.77
CA ARG A 99 4.75 -3.51 -8.76
C ARG A 99 5.33 -3.79 -7.39
N ILE A 100 5.80 -2.76 -6.69
CA ILE A 100 6.29 -2.86 -5.31
C ILE A 100 5.18 -2.42 -4.39
N VAL A 101 4.76 -3.30 -3.49
CA VAL A 101 3.70 -3.04 -2.51
C VAL A 101 4.32 -3.07 -1.13
N ALA A 102 4.23 -1.95 -0.43
CA ALA A 102 4.67 -1.85 0.96
C ALA A 102 3.88 -0.77 1.66
N PHE A 103 3.27 -1.10 2.78
CA PHE A 103 2.63 -0.09 3.62
C PHE A 103 3.67 0.55 4.55
N PRO A 104 3.66 1.87 4.78
CA PRO A 104 2.66 2.86 4.37
C PRO A 104 2.89 3.51 2.99
N PHE A 105 3.93 3.13 2.26
CA PHE A 105 4.29 3.74 0.97
C PHE A 105 3.23 3.54 -0.11
N LEU A 106 3.17 4.41 -1.11
CA LEU A 106 2.42 4.19 -2.33
C LEU A 106 3.02 3.02 -3.14
N ASP A 107 2.21 2.38 -3.98
CA ASP A 107 2.68 1.31 -4.85
C ASP A 107 3.62 1.89 -5.92
N ALA A 108 4.84 1.35 -6.04
CA ALA A 108 5.75 1.71 -7.13
C ALA A 108 5.46 0.83 -8.34
N LEU A 109 5.42 1.41 -9.55
CA LEU A 109 5.20 0.69 -10.80
C LEU A 109 6.41 0.84 -11.71
N PHE A 110 6.89 -0.28 -12.24
CA PHE A 110 7.98 -0.32 -13.21
C PHE A 110 7.62 -1.24 -14.36
N GLU A 111 8.15 -0.93 -15.55
CA GLU A 111 8.08 -1.79 -16.72
C GLU A 111 9.50 -2.14 -17.16
N ILE A 112 9.75 -3.43 -17.43
CA ILE A 112 11.06 -3.93 -17.85
C ILE A 112 10.91 -4.86 -19.05
N GLN A 113 11.78 -4.65 -20.04
CA GLN A 113 11.94 -5.56 -21.17
C GLN A 113 13.05 -6.56 -20.83
N ALA A 114 12.73 -7.86 -20.85
CA ALA A 114 13.68 -8.93 -20.55
C ALA A 114 14.08 -9.73 -21.80
#